data_AF-A0A7W6WBL5-F1
#
_entry.id   AF-A0A7W6WBL5-F1
#
_cell.length_a   1.000
_cell.length_b   1.000
_cell.length_c   1.000
_cell.angle_alpha   90.00
_cell.angle_beta   90.00
_cell.angle_gamma   90.00
#
_symmetry.space_group_name_H-M   'P 1'
#
loop_
_entity.id
_entity.type
_entity.pdbx_description
1 polymer ?
#
loop_
_entity_poly.entity_id
_entity_poly.type
_entity_poly.pdbx_seq_one_letter_code
_entity_poly.pdbx_strand_id
1 'polypeptide(L)'
;MPPLPRRAVRAGAIVCLGMALSACAGGPDVGHEAGLYPVPTYTGGERFVWCVPYARQISGISIRGDADTWWGQASGRYARGNRPAPYAVLALKPTRRLSDGHIGVVTGLVGPREIRVSHANWGWTGATRGRVYTHMPVIDVSSGNDWTAVRFKHPAVGAYGRVYPALGFIYSPKDPNVRIARASPPRPRPAAPARVVARPVRAASPPAAPAPVAVPHTNATLRLF
;
A
#
# COMPACT_ATOMS: atom_id res chain seq x y z
N MET A 1 -80.08 -47.24 -35.75
CA MET A 1 -78.61 -47.06 -35.87
C MET A 1 -78.03 -46.92 -34.47
N PRO A 2 -77.10 -47.79 -34.04
CA PRO A 2 -76.46 -47.69 -32.73
C PRO A 2 -75.42 -46.54 -32.71
N PRO A 3 -75.16 -45.89 -31.56
CA PRO A 3 -74.16 -44.82 -31.47
C PRO A 3 -72.72 -45.39 -31.44
N LEU A 4 -71.81 -44.75 -32.17
CA LEU A 4 -70.39 -45.08 -32.15
C LEU A 4 -69.70 -44.56 -30.86
N PRO A 5 -68.77 -45.33 -30.26
CA PRO A 5 -68.11 -44.95 -29.02
C PRO A 5 -66.99 -43.91 -29.24
N ARG A 6 -66.99 -42.85 -28.41
CA ARG A 6 -65.91 -41.86 -28.32
C ARG A 6 -64.69 -42.48 -27.63
N ARG A 7 -63.56 -42.52 -28.33
CA ARG A 7 -62.26 -42.93 -27.76
C ARG A 7 -61.74 -41.84 -26.82
N ALA A 8 -61.59 -42.18 -25.54
CA ALA A 8 -60.95 -41.33 -24.54
C ALA A 8 -59.43 -41.43 -24.68
N VAL A 9 -58.76 -40.29 -24.91
CA VAL A 9 -57.31 -40.17 -24.86
C VAL A 9 -56.90 -40.04 -23.39
N ARG A 10 -56.23 -41.06 -22.84
CA ARG A 10 -55.60 -40.98 -21.52
C ARG A 10 -54.20 -40.39 -21.67
N ALA A 11 -54.04 -39.16 -21.19
CA ALA A 11 -52.73 -38.53 -21.02
C ALA A 11 -51.92 -39.29 -19.95
N GLY A 12 -50.70 -39.69 -20.29
CA GLY A 12 -49.78 -40.36 -19.38
C GLY A 12 -49.28 -39.42 -18.28
N ALA A 13 -49.43 -39.83 -17.03
CA ALA A 13 -48.78 -39.18 -15.90
C ALA A 13 -47.43 -39.87 -15.64
N ILE A 14 -46.35 -39.21 -16.03
CA ILE A 14 -45.01 -39.51 -15.53
C ILE A 14 -44.77 -38.53 -14.39
N VAL A 15 -44.85 -39.00 -13.15
CA VAL A 15 -44.40 -38.22 -11.98
C VAL A 15 -43.11 -38.87 -11.49
N CYS A 16 -42.01 -38.21 -11.84
CA CYS A 16 -40.67 -38.56 -11.43
C CYS A 16 -40.50 -38.45 -9.91
N LEU A 17 -39.87 -39.48 -9.36
CA LEU A 17 -39.34 -39.60 -8.01
C LEU A 17 -38.42 -38.42 -7.67
N GLY A 18 -38.82 -37.57 -6.72
CA GLY A 18 -38.05 -36.42 -6.27
C GLY A 18 -36.89 -36.84 -5.36
N MET A 19 -35.66 -36.74 -5.85
CA MET A 19 -34.46 -36.72 -5.01
C MET A 19 -34.38 -35.37 -4.29
N ALA A 20 -34.52 -35.39 -2.96
CA ALA A 20 -34.28 -34.23 -2.11
C ALA A 20 -32.77 -34.00 -1.96
N LEU A 21 -32.21 -33.12 -2.79
CA LEU A 21 -30.89 -32.53 -2.55
C LEU A 21 -31.03 -31.44 -1.48
N SER A 22 -30.59 -31.75 -0.27
CA SER A 22 -30.36 -30.76 0.79
C SER A 22 -29.19 -29.86 0.39
N ALA A 23 -29.48 -28.77 -0.32
CA ALA A 23 -28.51 -27.73 -0.61
C ALA A 23 -28.23 -26.93 0.68
N CYS A 24 -27.06 -27.09 1.27
CA CYS A 24 -26.53 -26.08 2.17
C CYS A 24 -26.47 -24.77 1.39
N ALA A 25 -27.28 -23.79 1.79
CA ALA A 25 -27.32 -22.46 1.20
C ALA A 25 -26.02 -21.71 1.53
N GLY A 26 -24.93 -22.03 0.83
CA GLY A 26 -23.91 -21.06 0.51
C GLY A 26 -24.55 -20.04 -0.43
N GLY A 27 -24.56 -18.77 -0.03
CA GLY A 27 -24.98 -17.68 -0.91
C GLY A 27 -24.22 -17.75 -2.24
N PRO A 28 -24.78 -17.21 -3.33
CA PRO A 28 -24.17 -17.32 -4.65
C PRO A 28 -22.71 -16.87 -4.58
N ASP A 29 -21.81 -17.79 -4.94
CA ASP A 29 -20.41 -17.50 -5.19
C ASP A 29 -20.39 -16.51 -6.36
N VAL A 30 -20.35 -15.22 -6.02
CA VAL A 30 -20.13 -14.16 -6.99
C VAL A 30 -18.68 -14.28 -7.40
N GLY A 31 -18.45 -14.92 -8.54
CA GLY A 31 -17.14 -15.05 -9.15
C GLY A 31 -16.38 -13.73 -9.07
N HIS A 32 -15.12 -13.83 -8.68
CA HIS A 32 -14.12 -12.77 -8.68
C HIS A 32 -14.26 -11.90 -9.95
N GLU A 33 -14.84 -10.69 -9.85
CA GLU A 33 -14.51 -9.64 -10.83
C GLU A 33 -12.97 -9.54 -10.80
N ALA A 34 -12.32 -9.74 -11.94
CA ALA A 34 -10.86 -9.78 -12.02
C ALA A 34 -10.29 -8.53 -11.32
N GLY A 35 -9.51 -8.76 -10.27
CA GLY A 35 -8.84 -7.69 -9.52
C GLY A 35 -9.56 -7.19 -8.27
N LEU A 36 -10.67 -7.80 -7.81
CA LEU A 36 -11.23 -7.53 -6.47
C LEU A 36 -10.51 -8.32 -5.37
N TYR A 37 -10.35 -7.70 -4.19
CA TYR A 37 -9.78 -8.33 -3.00
C TYR A 37 -10.84 -8.55 -1.94
N PRO A 38 -10.83 -9.68 -1.19
CA PRO A 38 -11.77 -9.93 -0.11
C PRO A 38 -11.78 -8.79 0.91
N VAL A 39 -12.97 -8.30 1.27
CA VAL A 39 -13.15 -7.27 2.29
C VAL A 39 -13.73 -7.93 3.54
N PRO A 40 -12.96 -8.03 4.64
CA PRO A 40 -13.50 -8.51 5.89
C PRO A 40 -14.72 -7.70 6.33
N THR A 41 -15.73 -8.37 6.89
CA THR A 41 -16.85 -7.68 7.53
C THR A 41 -16.30 -6.77 8.61
N TYR A 42 -16.72 -5.50 8.60
CA TYR A 42 -16.39 -4.58 9.68
C TYR A 42 -17.08 -5.04 10.97
N THR A 43 -16.31 -5.23 12.03
CA THR A 43 -16.79 -5.83 13.29
C THR A 43 -17.00 -4.80 14.39
N GLY A 44 -16.90 -3.51 14.09
CA GLY A 44 -17.25 -2.47 15.04
C GLY A 44 -18.76 -2.47 15.31
N GLY A 45 -19.16 -2.50 16.59
CA GLY A 45 -20.56 -2.50 17.01
C GLY A 45 -21.25 -1.12 16.91
N GLU A 46 -20.64 -0.16 16.22
CA GLU A 46 -21.12 1.21 16.13
C GLU A 46 -22.25 1.33 15.09
N ARG A 47 -23.34 2.00 15.47
CA ARG A 47 -24.41 2.37 14.50
C ARG A 47 -23.94 3.40 13.47
N PHE A 48 -22.88 4.15 13.80
CA PHE A 48 -22.27 5.14 12.93
C PHE A 48 -20.79 4.78 12.76
N VAL A 49 -20.42 4.32 11.58
CA VAL A 49 -19.06 3.87 11.27
C VAL A 49 -18.25 5.00 10.65
N TRP A 50 -17.12 5.32 11.28
CA TRP A 50 -16.17 6.32 10.79
C TRP A 50 -15.14 5.72 9.82
N CYS A 51 -14.61 6.55 8.92
CA CYS A 51 -13.62 6.10 7.92
C CYS A 51 -12.33 5.58 8.56
N VAL A 52 -11.87 6.21 9.64
CA VAL A 52 -10.63 5.88 10.37
C VAL A 52 -10.64 4.46 10.96
N PRO A 53 -11.55 4.11 11.91
CA PRO A 53 -11.57 2.76 12.49
C PRO A 53 -11.82 1.69 11.44
N TYR A 54 -12.69 1.97 10.46
CA TYR A 54 -12.92 1.08 9.33
C TYR A 54 -11.62 0.81 8.54
N ALA A 55 -10.93 1.86 8.09
CA ALA A 55 -9.72 1.73 7.29
C ALA A 55 -8.62 1.00 8.05
N ARG A 56 -8.46 1.22 9.36
CA ARG A 56 -7.50 0.48 10.20
C ARG A 56 -7.77 -1.02 10.19
N GLN A 57 -9.03 -1.42 10.39
CA GLN A 57 -9.40 -2.83 10.42
C GLN A 57 -9.14 -3.52 9.07
N ILE A 58 -9.60 -2.90 7.99
CA ILE A 58 -9.50 -3.51 6.65
C ILE A 58 -8.05 -3.50 6.15
N SER A 59 -7.33 -2.38 6.25
CA SER A 59 -5.95 -2.26 5.77
C SER A 59 -4.90 -2.87 6.69
N GLY A 60 -5.17 -3.06 7.99
CA GLY A 60 -4.16 -3.44 8.98
C GLY A 60 -3.19 -2.31 9.36
N ILE A 61 -3.37 -1.09 8.85
CA ILE A 61 -2.59 0.08 9.26
C ILE A 61 -2.98 0.49 10.69
N SER A 62 -1.96 0.73 11.52
CA SER A 62 -2.12 1.03 12.95
C SER A 62 -1.88 2.50 13.27
N ILE A 63 -2.38 3.39 12.41
CA ILE A 63 -2.41 4.84 12.60
C ILE A 63 -3.74 5.23 13.25
N ARG A 64 -3.75 6.25 14.09
CA ARG A 64 -4.94 6.78 14.80
C ARG A 64 -5.04 8.29 14.61
N GLY A 65 -6.17 8.86 15.00
CA GLY A 65 -6.49 10.28 14.80
C GLY A 65 -7.20 10.52 13.47
N ASP A 66 -7.41 11.80 13.19
CA ASP A 66 -8.19 12.27 12.04
C ASP A 66 -7.55 11.91 10.70
N ALA A 67 -8.37 11.74 9.67
CA ALA A 67 -7.94 11.16 8.40
C ALA A 67 -6.90 12.02 7.67
N ASP A 68 -6.94 13.34 7.83
CA ASP A 68 -5.98 14.30 7.28
C ASP A 68 -4.56 14.13 7.85
N THR A 69 -4.43 13.72 9.12
CA THR A 69 -3.14 13.51 9.77
C THR A 69 -2.42 12.23 9.30
N TRP A 70 -3.15 11.27 8.74
CA TRP A 70 -2.62 9.92 8.44
C TRP A 70 -1.45 9.95 7.46
N TRP A 71 -1.50 10.82 6.46
CA TRP A 71 -0.42 10.93 5.47
C TRP A 71 0.90 11.34 6.10
N GLY A 72 0.86 12.29 7.05
CA GLY A 72 2.04 12.71 7.81
C GLY A 72 2.52 11.63 8.76
N GLN A 73 1.61 11.04 9.54
CA GLN A 73 1.92 9.97 10.50
C GLN A 73 2.49 8.70 9.86
N ALA A 74 2.13 8.41 8.61
CA ALA A 74 2.66 7.28 7.87
C ALA A 74 4.15 7.44 7.54
N SER A 75 4.67 8.66 7.48
CA SER A 75 6.08 8.91 7.18
C SER A 75 7.00 8.16 8.16
N GLY A 76 7.96 7.40 7.62
CA GLY A 76 8.89 6.60 8.42
C GLY A 76 8.29 5.34 9.08
N ARG A 77 6.98 5.10 8.95
CA ARG A 77 6.28 3.94 9.54
C ARG A 77 5.66 3.02 8.50
N TYR A 78 5.16 3.61 7.42
CA TYR A 78 4.57 2.92 6.27
C TYR A 78 5.12 3.55 4.99
N ALA A 79 5.37 2.73 3.98
CA ALA A 79 5.72 3.24 2.68
C ALA A 79 4.52 4.01 2.09
N ARG A 80 4.81 5.08 1.34
CA ARG A 80 3.81 5.92 0.67
C ARG A 80 4.16 6.06 -0.80
N GLY A 81 3.16 6.27 -1.64
CA GLY A 81 3.37 6.54 -3.05
C GLY A 81 2.10 6.97 -3.76
N ASN A 82 2.14 6.98 -5.09
CA ASN A 82 1.05 7.45 -5.95
C ASN A 82 0.42 6.33 -6.80
N ARG A 83 0.83 5.07 -6.57
CA ARG A 83 0.26 3.92 -7.29
C ARG A 83 -0.70 3.16 -6.37
N PRO A 84 -1.89 2.79 -6.85
CA PRO A 84 -2.80 1.98 -6.07
C PRO A 84 -2.21 0.58 -5.89
N ALA A 85 -2.43 -0.01 -4.73
CA ALA A 85 -1.97 -1.36 -4.41
C ALA A 85 -3.01 -2.06 -3.50
N PRO A 86 -3.04 -3.40 -3.46
CA PRO A 86 -3.99 -4.14 -2.63
C PRO A 86 -3.96 -3.68 -1.18
N TYR A 87 -5.14 -3.38 -0.61
CA TYR A 87 -5.33 -2.90 0.76
C TYR A 87 -4.62 -1.59 1.12
N ALA A 88 -3.98 -0.91 0.18
CA ALA A 88 -3.41 0.41 0.42
C ALA A 88 -4.51 1.41 0.79
N VAL A 89 -4.17 2.38 1.64
CA VAL A 89 -5.11 3.43 2.05
C VAL A 89 -4.95 4.63 1.14
N LEU A 90 -5.95 4.91 0.31
CA LEU A 90 -6.10 6.15 -0.43
C LEU A 90 -6.38 7.28 0.56
N ALA A 91 -5.48 8.27 0.62
CA ALA A 91 -5.61 9.44 1.50
C ALA A 91 -6.04 10.68 0.69
N LEU A 92 -7.17 11.27 1.06
CA LEU A 92 -7.71 12.49 0.45
C LEU A 92 -7.31 13.72 1.27
N LYS A 93 -6.99 14.82 0.58
CA LYS A 93 -6.69 16.09 1.23
C LYS A 93 -7.96 16.69 1.85
N PRO A 94 -7.83 17.43 2.97
CA PRO A 94 -8.85 18.34 3.45
C PRO A 94 -9.36 19.28 2.35
N THR A 95 -10.67 19.50 2.33
CA THR A 95 -11.32 20.53 1.50
C THR A 95 -12.47 21.17 2.30
N ARG A 96 -13.06 22.27 1.82
CA ARG A 96 -14.25 22.87 2.46
C ARG A 96 -15.42 21.90 2.69
N ARG A 97 -15.54 20.85 1.87
CA ARG A 97 -16.62 19.83 1.94
C ARG A 97 -16.13 18.51 2.53
N LEU A 98 -14.89 18.48 3.02
CA LEU A 98 -14.21 17.31 3.56
C LEU A 98 -13.13 17.81 4.53
N SER A 99 -13.53 18.49 5.62
CA SER A 99 -12.63 19.24 6.50
C SER A 99 -11.56 18.35 7.14
N ASP A 100 -11.95 17.15 7.54
CA ASP A 100 -11.08 16.23 8.30
C ASP A 100 -10.31 15.30 7.36
N GLY A 101 -10.28 15.62 6.06
CA GLY A 101 -9.83 14.72 5.00
C GLY A 101 -10.74 13.50 4.87
N HIS A 102 -10.25 12.49 4.15
CA HIS A 102 -10.90 11.18 4.10
C HIS A 102 -9.90 10.10 3.76
N ILE A 103 -10.21 8.88 4.16
CA ILE A 103 -9.44 7.72 3.77
C ILE A 103 -10.35 6.59 3.32
N GLY A 104 -9.85 5.79 2.38
CA GLY A 104 -10.50 4.58 1.90
C GLY A 104 -9.47 3.51 1.54
N VAL A 105 -9.86 2.25 1.62
CA VAL A 105 -8.98 1.11 1.38
C VAL A 105 -9.17 0.60 -0.04
N VAL A 106 -8.08 0.44 -0.78
CA VAL A 106 -8.09 -0.17 -2.11
C VAL A 106 -8.45 -1.65 -1.96
N THR A 107 -9.58 -2.02 -2.53
CA THR A 107 -10.17 -3.36 -2.49
C THR A 107 -10.41 -3.92 -3.88
N GLY A 108 -9.87 -3.24 -4.90
CA GLY A 108 -9.64 -3.84 -6.20
C GLY A 108 -8.90 -2.93 -7.16
N LEU A 109 -8.16 -3.54 -8.09
CA LEU A 109 -7.43 -2.88 -9.17
C LEU A 109 -8.09 -3.28 -10.49
N VAL A 110 -8.87 -2.39 -11.08
CA VAL A 110 -9.68 -2.71 -12.27
C VAL A 110 -8.96 -2.32 -13.55
N GLY A 111 -8.17 -1.24 -13.51
CA GLY A 111 -7.39 -0.80 -14.66
C GLY A 111 -6.41 0.31 -14.30
N PRO A 112 -5.78 0.95 -15.31
CA PRO A 112 -4.76 1.96 -15.10
C PRO A 112 -5.28 3.22 -14.38
N ARG A 113 -6.58 3.48 -14.48
CA ARG A 113 -7.28 4.66 -13.94
C ARG A 113 -8.52 4.34 -13.13
N GLU A 114 -8.75 3.07 -12.83
CA GLU A 114 -9.95 2.66 -12.10
C GLU A 114 -9.60 1.63 -11.02
N ILE A 115 -10.10 1.89 -9.82
CA ILE A 115 -9.97 1.02 -8.66
C ILE A 115 -11.32 0.86 -7.98
N ARG A 116 -11.35 -0.05 -7.01
CA ARG A 116 -12.48 -0.27 -6.11
C ARG A 116 -12.01 0.09 -4.72
N VAL A 117 -12.74 0.97 -4.04
CA VAL A 117 -12.38 1.46 -2.71
C VAL A 117 -13.48 1.10 -1.73
N SER A 118 -13.11 0.52 -0.60
CA SER A 118 -14.02 0.32 0.51
C SER A 118 -13.71 1.32 1.62
N HIS A 119 -14.74 1.99 2.12
CA HIS A 119 -14.61 3.10 3.08
C HIS A 119 -15.91 3.28 3.86
N ALA A 120 -15.90 4.15 4.87
CA ALA A 120 -17.10 4.46 5.65
C ALA A 120 -17.30 5.97 5.81
N ASN A 121 -18.47 6.38 6.29
CA ASN A 121 -18.84 7.78 6.53
C ASN A 121 -18.70 8.70 5.30
N TRP A 122 -19.30 8.31 4.18
CA TRP A 122 -19.29 9.09 2.95
C TRP A 122 -20.65 9.74 2.66
N GLY A 123 -20.65 10.99 2.20
CA GLY A 123 -21.87 11.74 1.88
C GLY A 123 -22.20 12.87 2.87
N TRP A 124 -23.33 13.54 2.64
CA TRP A 124 -23.73 14.77 3.34
C TRP A 124 -25.04 14.67 4.13
N THR A 125 -25.75 13.54 4.04
CA THR A 125 -27.05 13.35 4.72
C THR A 125 -26.95 12.26 5.79
N GLY A 126 -27.89 12.22 6.73
CA GLY A 126 -27.99 11.11 7.68
C GLY A 126 -28.22 9.74 7.01
N ALA A 127 -28.80 9.70 5.81
CA ALA A 127 -29.00 8.46 5.07
C ALA A 127 -27.72 7.91 4.42
N THR A 128 -26.72 8.77 4.19
CA THR A 128 -25.46 8.39 3.53
C THR A 128 -24.27 8.33 4.48
N ARG A 129 -24.23 9.20 5.50
CA ARG A 129 -23.15 9.25 6.50
C ARG A 129 -23.21 8.07 7.47
N GLY A 130 -22.07 7.79 8.12
CA GLY A 130 -21.95 6.74 9.13
C GLY A 130 -22.09 5.29 8.62
N ARG A 131 -22.09 5.06 7.30
CA ARG A 131 -22.28 3.74 6.68
C ARG A 131 -21.01 3.26 6.01
N VAL A 132 -20.88 1.94 5.87
CA VAL A 132 -19.84 1.28 5.08
C VAL A 132 -20.28 1.22 3.62
N TYR A 133 -19.36 1.55 2.73
CA TYR A 133 -19.49 1.34 1.29
C TYR A 133 -18.36 0.42 0.85
N THR A 134 -18.72 -0.72 0.27
CA THR A 134 -17.78 -1.75 -0.16
C THR A 134 -17.62 -1.71 -1.67
N HIS A 135 -16.38 -1.83 -2.15
CA HIS A 135 -16.01 -1.85 -3.57
C HIS A 135 -16.57 -0.66 -4.38
N MET A 136 -16.65 0.54 -3.78
CA MET A 136 -17.09 1.74 -4.50
C MET A 136 -16.13 2.04 -5.65
N PRO A 137 -16.62 2.18 -6.90
CA PRO A 137 -15.77 2.56 -8.03
C PRO A 137 -15.16 3.95 -7.84
N VAL A 138 -13.85 4.04 -8.06
CA VAL A 138 -13.08 5.29 -8.02
C VAL A 138 -12.22 5.38 -9.25
N ILE A 139 -12.25 6.55 -9.90
CA ILE A 139 -11.43 6.83 -11.09
C ILE A 139 -10.41 7.92 -10.81
N ASP A 140 -9.24 7.80 -11.42
CA ASP A 140 -8.24 8.86 -11.53
C ASP A 140 -8.60 9.80 -12.69
N VAL A 141 -8.68 11.09 -12.39
CA VAL A 141 -8.92 12.18 -13.35
C VAL A 141 -7.77 13.20 -13.36
N SER A 142 -6.64 12.87 -12.73
CA SER A 142 -5.42 13.66 -12.83
C SER A 142 -4.92 13.75 -14.28
N SER A 143 -4.24 14.83 -14.64
CA SER A 143 -3.61 14.94 -15.95
C SER A 143 -2.47 13.94 -16.12
N GLY A 144 -1.72 13.67 -15.04
CA GLY A 144 -0.50 12.84 -15.05
C GLY A 144 -0.70 11.34 -14.84
N ASN A 145 -1.93 10.86 -14.61
CA ASN A 145 -2.18 9.48 -14.18
C ASN A 145 -1.45 9.12 -12.88
N ASP A 146 -1.37 10.10 -11.97
CA ASP A 146 -0.64 10.03 -10.73
C ASP A 146 -1.57 9.99 -9.51
N TRP A 147 -2.86 9.76 -9.74
CA TRP A 147 -3.88 9.63 -8.70
C TRP A 147 -4.03 10.86 -7.80
N THR A 148 -3.51 12.03 -8.20
CA THR A 148 -3.61 13.26 -7.41
C THR A 148 -5.03 13.86 -7.40
N ALA A 149 -5.91 13.42 -8.30
CA ALA A 149 -7.28 13.88 -8.42
C ALA A 149 -8.21 12.71 -8.75
N VAL A 150 -9.14 12.38 -7.86
CA VAL A 150 -10.02 11.21 -8.00
C VAL A 150 -11.50 11.57 -7.95
N ARG A 151 -12.36 10.72 -8.54
CA ARG A 151 -13.83 10.81 -8.40
C ARG A 151 -14.39 9.49 -7.90
N PHE A 152 -15.35 9.57 -7.01
CA PHE A 152 -16.09 8.43 -6.48
C PHE A 152 -17.44 8.31 -7.18
N LYS A 153 -17.84 7.09 -7.55
CA LYS A 153 -19.16 6.83 -8.13
C LYS A 153 -20.22 6.91 -7.04
N HIS A 154 -21.27 7.70 -7.27
CA HIS A 154 -22.38 7.80 -6.33
C HIS A 154 -23.29 6.57 -6.47
N PRO A 155 -23.47 5.75 -5.43
CA PRO A 155 -24.15 4.46 -5.55
C PRO A 155 -25.62 4.60 -5.99
N ALA A 156 -26.33 5.63 -5.50
CA ALA A 156 -27.74 5.81 -5.85
C ALA A 156 -27.99 6.50 -7.21
N VAL A 157 -26.98 7.21 -7.75
CA VAL A 157 -27.14 8.02 -8.98
C VAL A 157 -26.44 7.36 -10.17
N GLY A 158 -25.44 6.50 -9.91
CA GLY A 158 -24.66 5.84 -10.95
C GLY A 158 -23.62 6.73 -11.64
N ALA A 159 -23.60 8.04 -11.38
CA ALA A 159 -22.63 8.98 -11.93
C ALA A 159 -21.42 9.19 -10.99
N TYR A 160 -20.29 9.59 -11.57
CA TYR A 160 -19.12 10.04 -10.81
C TYR A 160 -19.34 11.45 -10.26
N GLY A 161 -19.08 11.63 -8.96
CA GLY A 161 -19.23 12.90 -8.27
C GLY A 161 -18.11 13.90 -8.55
N ARG A 162 -17.94 14.83 -7.61
CA ARG A 162 -16.90 15.87 -7.67
C ARG A 162 -15.48 15.27 -7.68
N VAL A 163 -14.53 16.09 -8.11
CA VAL A 163 -13.10 15.80 -7.97
C VAL A 163 -12.66 15.98 -6.52
N TYR A 164 -11.92 15.01 -6.01
CA TYR A 164 -11.28 15.06 -4.70
C TYR A 164 -9.76 15.04 -4.89
N PRO A 165 -9.04 16.01 -4.33
CA PRO A 165 -7.59 15.96 -4.33
C PRO A 165 -7.09 14.86 -3.39
N ALA A 166 -6.19 14.02 -3.86
CA ALA A 166 -5.57 12.97 -3.06
C ALA A 166 -4.09 13.29 -2.78
N LEU A 167 -3.59 12.73 -1.68
CA LEU A 167 -2.17 12.73 -1.31
C LEU A 167 -1.44 11.54 -1.93
N GLY A 168 -2.17 10.44 -2.13
CA GLY A 168 -1.67 9.17 -2.67
C GLY A 168 -2.14 8.00 -1.82
N PHE A 169 -1.29 6.98 -1.74
CA PHE A 169 -1.57 5.72 -1.09
C PHE A 169 -0.57 5.45 0.03
N ILE A 170 -1.08 5.02 1.18
CA ILE A 170 -0.29 4.48 2.29
C ILE A 170 -0.33 2.97 2.16
N TYR A 171 0.82 2.34 1.95
CA TYR A 171 0.88 0.91 1.64
C TYR A 171 0.64 0.04 2.88
N SER A 172 -0.17 -0.98 2.69
CA SER A 172 -0.64 -1.87 3.74
C SER A 172 0.33 -3.03 3.98
N PRO A 173 0.49 -3.49 5.23
CA PRO A 173 1.20 -4.74 5.51
C PRO A 173 0.46 -6.00 5.03
N LYS A 174 -0.80 -5.88 4.60
CA LYS A 174 -1.58 -6.96 3.99
C LYS A 174 -1.43 -7.03 2.48
N ASP A 175 -0.72 -6.09 1.86
CA ASP A 175 -0.44 -6.16 0.42
C ASP A 175 0.47 -7.37 0.15
N PRO A 176 0.03 -8.36 -0.66
CA PRO A 176 0.82 -9.56 -0.94
C PRO A 176 2.13 -9.26 -1.67
N ASN A 177 2.25 -8.10 -2.32
CA ASN A 177 3.45 -7.67 -3.04
C ASN A 177 4.38 -6.80 -2.18
N VAL A 178 3.90 -6.27 -1.06
CA VAL A 178 4.76 -5.58 -0.09
C VAL A 178 5.35 -6.62 0.83
N ARG A 179 6.56 -7.08 0.49
CA ARG A 179 7.44 -7.69 1.49
C ARG A 179 7.84 -6.57 2.44
N ILE A 180 7.06 -6.37 3.50
CA ILE A 180 7.42 -5.48 4.60
C ILE A 180 8.86 -5.85 4.95
N ALA A 181 9.80 -4.92 4.75
CA ALA A 181 11.08 -4.98 5.40
C ALA A 181 10.72 -4.99 6.89
N ARG A 182 10.60 -6.19 7.46
CA ARG A 182 10.46 -6.38 8.89
C ARG A 182 11.54 -5.49 9.47
N ALA A 183 11.18 -4.49 10.27
CA ALA A 183 12.18 -3.63 10.89
C ALA A 183 13.21 -4.58 11.48
N SER A 184 14.40 -4.62 10.87
CA SER A 184 15.46 -5.47 11.39
C SER A 184 15.66 -4.98 12.81
N PRO A 185 15.74 -5.87 13.82
CA PRO A 185 16.18 -5.42 15.14
C PRO A 185 17.44 -4.57 14.93
N PRO A 186 17.59 -3.44 15.65
CA PRO A 186 18.72 -2.55 15.43
C PRO A 186 19.97 -3.42 15.39
N ARG A 187 20.66 -3.40 14.24
CA ARG A 187 21.90 -4.17 14.07
C ARG A 187 22.76 -3.77 15.26
N PRO A 188 23.25 -4.71 16.10
CA PRO A 188 24.17 -4.34 17.16
C PRO A 188 25.28 -3.54 16.48
N ARG A 189 25.44 -2.29 16.93
CA ARG A 189 26.43 -1.37 16.39
C ARG A 189 27.75 -2.14 16.41
N PRO A 190 28.48 -2.28 15.29
CA PRO A 190 29.78 -2.93 15.32
C PRO A 190 30.55 -2.28 16.47
N ALA A 191 31.06 -3.11 17.39
CA ALA A 191 31.92 -2.62 18.45
C ALA A 191 32.98 -1.76 17.76
N ALA A 192 33.13 -0.51 18.23
CA ALA A 192 34.15 0.37 17.71
C ALA A 192 35.47 -0.42 17.68
N PRO A 193 36.24 -0.39 16.57
CA PRO A 193 37.48 -1.14 16.51
C PRO A 193 38.32 -0.75 17.73
N ALA A 194 38.74 -1.75 18.50
CA ALA A 194 39.67 -1.53 19.60
C ALA A 194 40.83 -0.71 19.03
N ARG A 195 41.04 0.49 19.57
CA ARG A 195 42.10 1.38 19.12
C ARG A 195 43.41 0.61 19.33
N VAL A 196 43.98 0.11 18.23
CA VAL A 196 45.32 -0.48 18.27
C VAL A 196 46.24 0.66 18.68
N VAL A 197 46.67 0.66 19.94
CA VAL A 197 47.72 1.55 20.40
C VAL A 197 48.97 1.09 19.66
N ALA A 198 49.35 1.82 18.63
CA ALA A 198 50.60 1.58 17.92
C ALA A 198 51.74 1.65 18.94
N ARG A 199 52.45 0.54 19.15
CA ARG A 199 53.74 0.57 19.86
C ARG A 199 54.67 1.49 19.06
N PRO A 200 55.34 2.45 19.70
CA PRO A 200 56.31 3.28 19.00
C PRO A 200 57.42 2.38 18.46
N VAL A 201 57.57 2.37 17.14
CA VAL A 201 58.74 1.79 16.49
C VAL A 201 59.91 2.72 16.81
N ARG A 202 60.91 2.20 17.53
CA ARG A 202 62.15 2.93 17.80
C ARG A 202 62.80 3.27 16.46
N ALA A 203 62.89 4.57 16.16
CA ALA A 203 63.57 5.04 14.96
C ALA A 203 65.01 4.49 14.95
N ALA A 204 65.40 3.85 13.85
CA ALA A 204 66.79 3.54 13.59
C ALA A 204 67.53 4.86 13.36
N SER A 205 68.68 5.02 14.03
CA SER A 205 69.55 6.19 13.87
C SER A 205 70.01 6.33 12.42
N PRO A 206 70.10 7.56 11.89
CA PRO A 206 70.62 7.78 10.54
C PRO A 206 72.09 7.34 10.44
N PRO A 207 72.54 6.83 9.28
CA PRO A 207 73.95 6.53 9.06
C PRO A 207 74.80 7.80 9.13
N ALA A 208 75.99 7.67 9.72
CA ALA A 208 76.96 8.75 9.87
C ALA A 208 77.39 9.31 8.50
N ALA A 209 77.54 10.63 8.44
CA ALA A 209 78.02 11.35 7.25
C ALA A 209 79.45 10.89 6.87
N PRO A 210 79.76 10.82 5.56
CA PRO A 210 81.12 10.48 5.12
C PRO A 210 82.11 11.59 5.46
N ALA A 211 83.32 11.19 5.86
CA ALA A 211 84.43 12.08 6.19
C ALA A 211 84.90 12.91 4.97
N PRO A 212 85.39 14.14 5.18
CA PRO A 212 85.90 14.97 4.09
C PRO A 212 87.16 14.36 3.46
N VAL A 213 87.19 14.31 2.14
CA VAL A 213 88.34 13.90 1.34
C VAL A 213 89.38 15.03 1.37
N ALA A 214 90.59 14.72 1.83
CA ALA A 214 91.73 15.62 1.78
C ALA A 214 92.19 15.83 0.33
N VAL A 215 92.26 17.08 -0.11
CA VAL A 215 92.82 17.47 -1.41
C VAL A 215 94.34 17.68 -1.22
N PRO A 216 95.21 16.97 -1.96
CA PRO A 216 96.64 17.23 -1.90
C PRO A 216 96.99 18.52 -2.65
N HIS A 217 97.70 19.43 -1.99
CA HIS A 217 98.33 20.56 -2.64
C HIS A 217 99.57 20.08 -3.40
N THR A 218 99.54 20.11 -4.73
CA THR A 218 100.74 19.99 -5.57
C THR A 218 101.44 21.33 -5.64
N ASN A 219 102.64 21.41 -5.07
CA ASN A 219 103.61 22.46 -5.34
C ASN A 219 104.04 22.37 -6.81
N ALA A 220 103.74 23.40 -7.60
CA ALA A 220 104.36 23.62 -8.89
C ALA A 220 105.47 24.67 -8.73
N THR A 221 106.71 24.17 -8.67
CA THR A 221 107.93 24.93 -8.90
C THR A 221 108.16 25.06 -10.40
N LEU A 222 108.56 26.25 -10.88
CA LEU A 222 109.34 26.62 -12.09
C LEU A 222 108.72 27.88 -12.75
N ARG A 223 109.44 28.82 -13.36
CA ARG A 223 110.85 29.21 -13.50
C ARG A 223 110.83 30.56 -14.23
N LEU A 224 111.92 31.33 -14.10
CA LEU A 224 112.17 32.62 -14.78
C LEU A 224 111.85 32.61 -16.29
N PHE A 225 111.34 33.74 -16.79
CA PHE A 225 112.04 34.65 -17.71
C PHE A 225 111.54 36.08 -17.49
#